data_AF-A0A0G4LTJ1-F1
#
_entry.id   AF-A0A0G4LTJ1-F1
#
_cell.length_a   1.000
_cell.length_b   1.000
_cell.length_c   1.000
_cell.angle_alpha   90.00
_cell.angle_beta   90.00
_cell.angle_gamma   90.00
#
_symmetry.space_group_name_H-M   'P 1'
#
loop_
_entity.id
_entity.type
_entity.pdbx_description
1 polymer ?
#
loop_
_entity_poly.entity_id
_entity_poly.type
_entity_poly.pdbx_seq_one_letter_code
_entity_poly.pdbx_strand_id
1 'polypeptide(L)'
;PALPGDGLGGMAGPPLHPLALGNVRTIARMLKGWPETKHVSVIGVGGVGDAEAYRRMRNAGAYAVAVGTALGKDGVDVFAQIAKGFTDKEK
;
A
#
# COMPACT_ATOMS: atom_id res chain seq x y z
N PRO A 1 12.06 5.19 -8.53
CA PRO A 1 11.89 5.45 -9.97
C PRO A 1 11.94 6.96 -10.19
N ALA A 2 12.88 7.42 -11.00
CA ALA A 2 12.91 8.82 -11.43
C ALA A 2 11.79 9.05 -12.47
N LEU A 3 11.28 10.28 -12.54
CA LEU A 3 10.28 10.67 -13.54
C LEU A 3 10.96 10.70 -14.93
N PRO A 4 10.33 10.15 -15.99
CA PRO A 4 10.86 10.25 -17.35
C PRO A 4 10.76 11.70 -17.88
N GLY A 5 11.61 12.06 -18.84
CA GLY A 5 11.58 13.36 -19.50
C GLY A 5 12.31 14.48 -18.73
N ASP A 6 11.69 15.66 -18.67
CA ASP A 6 12.18 16.86 -17.97
C ASP A 6 12.02 16.79 -16.44
N GLY A 7 11.58 15.63 -15.92
CA GLY A 7 11.38 15.41 -14.50
C GLY A 7 9.99 15.82 -14.00
N LEU A 8 9.05 16.15 -14.88
CA LEU A 8 7.65 16.43 -14.52
C LEU A 8 6.79 15.15 -14.50
N GLY A 9 6.07 14.93 -13.41
CA GLY A 9 5.16 13.79 -13.26
C GLY A 9 4.88 13.38 -11.81
N GLY A 10 4.14 12.28 -11.63
CA GLY A 10 3.74 11.76 -10.31
C GLY A 10 4.77 10.81 -9.70
N MET A 11 5.12 11.03 -8.43
CA MET A 11 6.00 10.12 -7.69
C MET A 11 5.28 8.82 -7.31
N ALA A 12 5.99 7.69 -7.40
CA ALA A 12 5.53 6.38 -6.97
C ALA A 12 6.63 5.60 -6.24
N GLY A 13 6.27 4.44 -5.70
CA GLY A 13 7.19 3.58 -4.96
C GLY A 13 7.40 4.03 -3.51
N PRO A 14 8.46 3.54 -2.84
CA PRO A 14 8.67 3.74 -1.41
C PRO A 14 8.59 5.20 -0.93
N PRO A 15 9.07 6.22 -1.67
CA PRO A 15 8.95 7.62 -1.25
C PRO A 15 7.50 8.12 -1.08
N LEU A 16 6.54 7.55 -1.82
CA LEU A 16 5.12 7.90 -1.71
C LEU A 16 4.44 7.27 -0.47
N HIS A 17 5.04 6.23 0.12
CA HIS A 17 4.39 5.40 1.13
C HIS A 17 3.85 6.17 2.35
N PRO A 18 4.60 7.10 2.97
CA PRO A 18 4.09 7.85 4.14
C PRO A 18 2.84 8.68 3.83
N LEU A 19 2.79 9.32 2.65
CA LEU A 19 1.63 10.08 2.19
C LEU A 19 0.43 9.17 1.96
N ALA A 20 0.64 8.03 1.30
CA ALA A 20 -0.39 7.03 1.07
C ALA A 20 -1.00 6.51 2.38
N LEU A 21 -0.18 6.23 3.40
CA LEU A 21 -0.65 5.79 4.72
C LEU A 21 -1.58 6.82 5.37
N GLY A 22 -1.21 8.10 5.33
CA GLY A 22 -2.05 9.19 5.86
C GLY A 22 -3.40 9.27 5.16
N ASN A 23 -3.39 9.23 3.83
CA ASN A 23 -4.62 9.29 3.02
C ASN A 23 -5.53 8.08 3.28
N VAL A 24 -4.98 6.87 3.23
CA VAL A 24 -5.73 5.63 3.50
C VAL A 24 -6.33 5.66 4.90
N ARG A 25 -5.57 6.10 5.91
CA ARG A 25 -6.05 6.20 7.29
C ARG A 25 -7.20 7.19 7.43
N THR A 26 -7.08 8.37 6.83
CA THR A 26 -8.10 9.41 6.90
C THR A 26 -9.38 8.94 6.21
N ILE A 27 -9.29 8.45 4.97
CA ILE A 27 -10.44 7.99 4.19
C ILE A 27 -11.12 6.80 4.88
N ALA A 28 -10.36 5.79 5.32
CA ALA A 28 -10.93 4.62 5.98
C ALA A 28 -11.63 4.98 7.30
N ARG A 29 -11.13 5.95 8.05
CA ARG A 29 -11.80 6.46 9.26
C ARG A 29 -13.09 7.21 8.93
N MET A 30 -13.07 8.07 7.92
CA MET A 30 -14.24 8.85 7.51
C MET A 30 -15.37 7.94 7.03
N LEU A 31 -15.09 6.95 6.18
CA LEU A 31 -16.08 5.99 5.68
C LEU A 31 -16.67 5.11 6.79
N LYS A 32 -15.89 4.79 7.82
CA LYS A 32 -16.40 4.04 8.99
C LYS A 32 -17.28 4.87 9.92
N GLY A 33 -17.16 6.21 9.86
CA GLY A 33 -17.88 7.14 10.72
C GLY A 33 -19.38 7.24 10.43
N TRP A 34 -19.82 6.88 9.23
CA TRP A 34 -21.20 7.06 8.78
C TRP A 34 -21.85 5.73 8.40
N PRO A 35 -23.02 5.37 8.97
CA PRO A 35 -23.71 4.11 8.68
C PRO A 35 -23.86 3.81 7.19
N GLU A 36 -24.14 4.84 6.39
CA GLU A 36 -24.41 4.77 4.96
C GLU A 36 -23.17 4.36 4.16
N THR A 37 -21.96 4.64 4.66
CA THR A 37 -20.70 4.37 3.94
C THR A 37 -19.89 3.22 4.52
N LYS A 38 -20.37 2.55 5.59
CA LYS A 38 -19.70 1.41 6.22
C LYS A 38 -19.46 0.22 5.29
N HIS A 39 -20.26 0.08 4.24
CA HIS A 39 -20.11 -0.98 3.24
C HIS A 39 -18.96 -0.73 2.25
N VAL A 40 -18.41 0.49 2.21
CA VAL A 40 -17.33 0.85 1.29
C VAL A 40 -15.99 0.36 1.84
N SER A 41 -15.31 -0.48 1.05
CA SER A 41 -13.98 -1.00 1.38
C SER A 41 -12.88 -0.14 0.74
N VAL A 42 -11.76 0.04 1.47
CA VAL A 42 -10.61 0.81 0.98
C VAL A 42 -9.51 -0.13 0.52
N ILE A 43 -9.07 0.00 -0.73
CA ILE A 43 -7.84 -0.64 -1.22
C ILE A 43 -6.68 0.33 -1.00
N GLY A 44 -5.72 -0.06 -0.17
CA GLY A 44 -4.53 0.75 0.12
C GLY A 44 -3.47 0.58 -0.94
N VAL A 45 -2.99 1.68 -1.52
CA VAL A 45 -1.99 1.66 -2.60
C VAL A 45 -0.96 2.75 -2.36
N GLY A 46 0.31 2.43 -2.57
CA GLY A 46 1.40 3.41 -2.54
C GLY A 46 2.63 2.85 -1.83
N GLY A 47 3.68 2.59 -2.60
CA GLY A 47 5.01 2.25 -2.07
C GLY A 47 5.11 0.96 -1.25
N VAL A 48 4.25 -0.03 -1.50
CA VAL A 48 4.33 -1.35 -0.86
C VAL A 48 5.20 -2.28 -1.71
N GLY A 49 6.24 -2.84 -1.09
CA GLY A 49 7.12 -3.84 -1.70
C GLY A 49 7.66 -4.87 -0.71
N ASP A 50 7.26 -4.80 0.56
CA ASP A 50 7.67 -5.73 1.61
C ASP A 50 6.52 -5.95 2.62
N ALA A 51 6.71 -6.90 3.53
CA ALA A 51 5.73 -7.27 4.53
C ALA A 51 5.42 -6.14 5.54
N GLU A 52 6.39 -5.30 5.88
CA GLU A 52 6.20 -4.18 6.82
C GLU A 52 5.38 -3.05 6.20
N ALA A 53 5.65 -2.70 4.94
CA ALA A 53 4.85 -1.77 4.16
C ALA A 53 3.41 -2.29 3.99
N TYR A 54 3.23 -3.58 3.73
CA TYR A 54 1.90 -4.20 3.71
C TYR A 54 1.19 -4.05 5.07
N ARG A 55 1.87 -4.40 6.18
CA ARG A 55 1.31 -4.28 7.54
C ARG A 55 0.90 -2.86 7.86
N ARG A 56 1.75 -1.87 7.56
CA ARG A 56 1.43 -0.45 7.73
C ARG A 56 0.16 -0.07 6.96
N MET A 57 0.03 -0.54 5.72
CA MET A 57 -1.15 -0.27 4.89
C MET A 57 -2.42 -0.92 5.47
N ARG A 58 -2.34 -2.17 5.95
CA ARG A 58 -3.44 -2.84 6.66
C ARG A 58 -3.81 -2.10 7.95
N ASN A 59 -2.82 -1.69 8.75
CA ASN A 59 -3.02 -0.94 9.99
C ASN A 59 -3.61 0.46 9.75
N ALA A 60 -3.31 1.08 8.60
CA ALA A 60 -3.95 2.32 8.17
C ALA A 60 -5.46 2.14 7.96
N GLY A 61 -5.93 0.93 7.65
CA GLY A 61 -7.35 0.61 7.48
C GLY A 61 -7.70 0.05 6.12
N ALA A 62 -6.69 -0.31 5.31
CA ALA A 62 -6.92 -0.96 4.03
C ALA A 62 -7.51 -2.37 4.20
N TYR A 63 -8.56 -2.67 3.43
CA TYR A 63 -9.14 -3.99 3.29
C TYR A 63 -8.25 -4.93 2.47
N ALA A 64 -7.69 -4.40 1.38
CA ALA A 64 -6.71 -5.07 0.52
C ALA A 64 -5.59 -4.09 0.16
N VAL A 65 -4.45 -4.61 -0.29
CA VAL A 65 -3.26 -3.80 -0.63
C VAL A 65 -2.83 -4.10 -2.05
N ALA A 66 -2.69 -3.07 -2.88
CA ALA A 66 -2.19 -3.22 -4.24
C ALA A 66 -0.70 -2.88 -4.33
N VAL A 67 0.01 -3.57 -5.23
CA VAL A 67 1.44 -3.45 -5.47
C VAL A 67 1.67 -3.04 -6.91
N GLY A 68 2.26 -1.85 -7.12
CA GLY A 68 2.52 -1.29 -8.45
C GLY A 68 4.02 -1.19 -8.77
N THR A 69 4.71 -0.25 -8.13
CA THR A 69 6.15 -0.03 -8.41
C THR A 69 7.03 -1.23 -8.13
N ALA A 70 6.77 -1.99 -7.07
CA ALA A 70 7.55 -3.20 -6.77
C ALA A 70 7.23 -4.33 -7.76
N LEU A 71 5.98 -4.49 -8.16
CA LEU A 71 5.60 -5.42 -9.25
C LEU A 71 6.35 -5.09 -10.55
N GLY A 72 6.44 -3.82 -10.93
CA GLY A 72 7.18 -3.41 -12.14
C GLY A 72 8.69 -3.63 -12.06
N LYS A 73 9.26 -3.71 -10.85
CA LYS A 73 10.70 -3.92 -10.62
C LYS A 73 11.06 -5.39 -10.47
N ASP A 74 10.29 -6.08 -9.65
CA ASP A 74 10.60 -7.41 -9.11
C ASP A 74 9.71 -8.49 -9.75
N GLY A 75 8.79 -8.11 -10.64
CA GLY A 75 7.83 -9.02 -11.25
C GLY A 75 6.85 -9.61 -10.23
N VAL A 76 6.25 -10.75 -10.58
CA VAL A 76 5.28 -11.44 -9.72
C VAL A 76 5.90 -11.99 -8.44
N ASP A 77 7.22 -12.13 -8.37
CA ASP A 77 7.93 -12.66 -7.19
C ASP A 77 7.78 -11.76 -5.97
N VAL A 78 7.46 -10.47 -6.16
CA VAL A 78 7.17 -9.54 -5.07
C VAL A 78 6.07 -10.06 -4.13
N PHE A 79 5.09 -10.80 -4.66
CA PHE A 79 4.01 -11.35 -3.85
C PHE A 79 4.53 -12.42 -2.88
N ALA A 80 5.41 -13.30 -3.35
CA ALA A 80 6.05 -14.31 -2.51
C ALA A 80 7.00 -13.67 -1.48
N GLN A 81 7.73 -12.62 -1.85
CA GLN A 81 8.61 -11.88 -0.94
C GLN A 81 7.82 -11.22 0.20
N ILE A 82 6.71 -10.54 -0.13
CA ILE A 82 5.80 -9.98 0.87
C ILE A 82 5.23 -11.10 1.75
N ALA A 83 4.81 -12.22 1.15
CA ALA A 83 4.20 -13.35 1.87
C ALA A 83 5.15 -14.01 2.89
N LYS A 84 6.44 -14.15 2.57
CA LYS A 84 7.46 -14.72 3.48
C LYS A 84 7.52 -13.99 4.83
N GLY A 85 7.30 -12.68 4.83
CA GLY A 85 7.31 -11.92 6.07
C GLY A 85 6.23 -12.35 7.06
N PHE A 86 5.19 -13.09 6.65
CA PHE A 86 4.13 -13.61 7.53
C PHE A 86 4.38 -15.03 8.03
N THR A 87 5.21 -15.83 7.34
CA THR A 87 5.47 -17.23 7.70
C THR A 87 6.54 -17.40 8.78
N ASP A 88 7.38 -16.40 9.00
CA ASP A 88 8.50 -16.47 9.96
C ASP A 88 8.11 -16.12 11.41
N LYS A 89 6.82 -15.93 11.72
CA LYS A 89 6.33 -15.60 13.07
C LYS A 89 5.78 -16.80 13.87
N GLU A 90 5.99 -18.03 13.39
CA GLU A 90 5.59 -19.27 14.08
C GLU A 90 6.77 -20.15 14.54
N LYS A 91 7.97 -19.57 14.75
CA LYS A 91 9.06 -20.24 15.47
C LYS A 91 9.57 -19.40 16.63
#